data_AF-Q8FNH3-F1
#
_entry.id   AF-Q8FNH3-F1
#
_cell.length_a   1.000
_cell.length_b   1.000
_cell.length_c   1.000
_cell.angle_alpha   90.00
_cell.angle_beta   90.00
_cell.angle_gamma   90.00
#
_symmetry.space_group_name_H-M   'P 1'
#
loop_
_entity.id
_entity.type
_entity.pdbx_description
1 polymer ?
#
loop_
_entity_poly.entity_id
_entity_poly.type
_entity_poly.pdbx_seq_one_letter_code
_entity_poly.pdbx_strand_id
1 'polypeptide(L)'
;MHIVIRGSFRTRADVLGLIGRAAWGSERPAPTNLDGLADLIKETGLRSIIIQGTWAVDEKTASAINRICGDLGVSLRLPAGTDPAS
;
A
#
# COMPACT_ATOMS: atom_id res chain seq x y z
N MET A 1 -1.28 14.00 -1.98
CA MET A 1 -2.53 13.19 -1.89
C MET A 1 -2.47 12.28 -0.66
N HIS A 2 -3.61 12.01 -0.02
CA HIS A 2 -3.72 11.07 1.11
C HIS A 2 -4.86 10.10 0.83
N ILE A 3 -4.63 8.80 1.06
CA ILE A 3 -5.66 7.78 0.85
C ILE A 3 -5.93 6.99 2.14
N VAL A 4 -7.19 6.65 2.35
CA VAL A 4 -7.65 5.72 3.37
C VAL A 4 -8.28 4.54 2.66
N ILE A 5 -7.79 3.34 2.90
CA ILE A 5 -8.26 2.13 2.24
C ILE A 5 -8.81 1.18 3.29
N ARG A 6 -10.05 0.74 3.10
CA ARG A 6 -10.74 -0.21 3.98
C ARG A 6 -10.84 -1.56 3.29
N GLY A 7 -10.42 -2.63 3.97
CA GLY A 7 -10.53 -3.98 3.40
C GLY A 7 -9.83 -5.06 4.22
N SER A 8 -9.77 -6.25 3.61
CA SER A 8 -8.93 -7.36 4.07
C SER A 8 -7.78 -7.55 3.09
N PHE A 9 -6.56 -7.51 3.59
CA PHE A 9 -5.34 -7.60 2.81
C PHE A 9 -4.62 -8.89 3.20
N ARG A 10 -4.48 -9.84 2.28
CA ARG A 10 -3.85 -11.14 2.54
C ARG A 10 -2.65 -11.39 1.65
N THR A 11 -2.65 -10.80 0.46
CA THR A 11 -1.60 -10.97 -0.54
C THR A 11 -1.05 -9.62 -0.98
N ARG A 12 0.15 -9.64 -1.57
CA ARG A 12 0.70 -8.48 -2.28
C ARG A 12 -0.28 -7.91 -3.32
N ALA A 13 -0.96 -8.79 -4.06
CA ALA A 13 -1.90 -8.37 -5.10
C ALA A 13 -3.09 -7.60 -4.51
N ASP A 14 -3.59 -7.99 -3.33
CA ASP A 14 -4.67 -7.26 -2.65
C ASP A 14 -4.24 -5.83 -2.33
N VAL A 15 -3.04 -5.67 -1.78
CA VAL A 15 -2.49 -4.36 -1.39
C VAL A 15 -2.29 -3.47 -2.60
N LEU A 16 -1.59 -3.97 -3.63
CA LEU A 16 -1.33 -3.22 -4.86
C LEU A 16 -2.62 -2.88 -5.60
N GLY A 17 -3.55 -3.84 -5.67
CA GLY A 17 -4.86 -3.68 -6.30
C GLY A 17 -5.67 -2.55 -5.66
N LEU A 18 -5.78 -2.55 -4.33
CA LEU A 18 -6.58 -1.58 -3.61
C LEU A 18 -5.91 -0.20 -3.55
N ILE A 19 -4.58 -0.11 -3.41
CA ILE A 19 -3.86 1.17 -3.54
C ILE A 19 -4.02 1.73 -4.96
N GLY A 20 -3.86 0.88 -5.98
CA GLY A 20 -4.07 1.21 -7.39
C GLY A 20 -5.43 1.86 -7.62
N ARG A 21 -6.50 1.18 -7.20
CA ARG A 21 -7.87 1.71 -7.32
C ARG A 21 -8.07 3.01 -6.56
N ALA A 22 -7.50 3.14 -5.36
CA ALA A 22 -7.66 4.35 -4.55
C ALA A 22 -6.89 5.56 -5.09
N ALA A 23 -5.74 5.34 -5.73
CA ALA A 23 -4.87 6.42 -6.20
C ALA A 23 -5.06 6.77 -7.68
N TRP A 24 -5.25 5.78 -8.55
CA TRP A 24 -5.47 5.99 -10.00
C TRP A 24 -6.93 5.87 -10.44
N GLY A 25 -7.83 5.35 -9.60
CA GLY A 25 -9.22 5.06 -9.98
C GLY A 25 -9.40 3.70 -10.66
N SER A 26 -10.61 3.41 -11.15
CA SER A 26 -10.98 2.14 -11.81
C SER A 26 -10.53 2.05 -13.27
N GLU A 27 -10.31 3.19 -13.92
CA GLU A 27 -10.07 3.26 -15.37
C GLU A 27 -8.65 2.83 -15.76
N ARG A 28 -7.71 2.81 -14.80
CA ARG A 28 -6.33 2.38 -15.00
C ARG A 28 -6.07 1.05 -14.30
N PRO A 29 -5.36 0.10 -14.93
CA PRO A 29 -4.96 -1.13 -14.26
C PRO A 29 -4.11 -0.84 -13.02
N ALA A 30 -4.36 -1.59 -11.96
CA ALA A 30 -3.57 -1.49 -10.72
C ALA A 30 -2.14 -2.01 -10.93
N PRO A 31 -1.17 -1.56 -10.11
CA PRO A 31 0.17 -2.14 -10.10
C PRO A 31 0.14 -3.65 -9.86
N THR A 32 1.01 -4.40 -10.54
CA THR A 32 1.15 -5.86 -10.37
C THR A 32 2.44 -6.24 -9.63
N ASN A 33 3.35 -5.28 -9.45
CA ASN A 33 4.63 -5.45 -8.77
C ASN A 33 4.99 -4.19 -7.96
N LEU A 34 6.15 -4.24 -7.30
CA LEU A 34 6.63 -3.17 -6.41
C LEU A 34 7.15 -1.93 -7.16
N ASP A 35 7.71 -2.11 -8.35
CA ASP A 35 8.15 -0.98 -9.18
C ASP A 35 6.94 -0.15 -9.65
N GLY A 36 5.86 -0.82 -10.06
CA GLY A 36 4.60 -0.16 -10.40
C GLY A 36 3.96 0.57 -9.21
N LEU A 37 4.19 0.09 -7.97
CA LEU A 37 3.77 0.84 -6.77
C LEU A 37 4.59 2.11 -6.61
N ALA A 38 5.91 2.04 -6.80
CA ALA A 38 6.79 3.19 -6.71
C ALA A 38 6.43 4.24 -7.78
N ASP A 39 6.13 3.81 -9.00
CA ASP A 39 5.69 4.70 -10.08
C ASP A 39 4.35 5.35 -9.76
N LEU A 40 3.38 4.58 -9.26
CA LEU A 40 2.10 5.12 -8.78
C LEU A 40 2.30 6.23 -7.74
N ILE A 41 3.16 5.99 -6.74
CA ILE A 41 3.42 6.97 -5.68
C ILE A 41 4.00 8.27 -6.27
N LYS A 42 4.97 8.16 -7.18
CA LYS A 42 5.62 9.31 -7.83
C LYS A 42 4.65 10.10 -8.69
N GLU A 43 3.87 9.41 -9.53
CA GLU A 43 2.92 10.03 -10.46
C GLU A 43 1.77 10.74 -9.73
N THR A 44 1.27 10.17 -8.63
CA THR A 44 0.10 10.70 -7.91
C THR A 44 0.46 11.72 -6.82
N GLY A 45 1.75 11.86 -6.49
CA GLY A 45 2.18 12.69 -5.36
C GLY A 45 1.57 12.21 -4.04
N LEU A 46 1.48 10.90 -3.87
CA LEU A 46 0.96 10.29 -2.66
C LEU A 46 1.88 10.60 -1.48
N ARG A 47 1.30 10.97 -0.34
CA ARG A 47 2.04 11.35 0.89
C ARG A 47 1.68 10.48 2.08
N SER A 48 0.50 9.87 2.08
CA SER A 48 0.11 8.93 3.13
C SER A 48 -0.88 7.89 2.64
N ILE A 49 -0.73 6.69 3.18
CA ILE A 49 -1.61 5.54 3.01
C ILE A 49 -2.03 5.09 4.41
N ILE A 50 -3.33 5.11 4.68
CA ILE A 50 -3.90 4.58 5.92
C ILE A 50 -4.70 3.34 5.57
N ILE A 51 -4.26 2.19 6.10
CA ILE A 51 -4.96 0.93 5.95
C ILE A 51 -5.87 0.71 7.17
N GLN A 52 -7.15 0.45 6.90
CA GLN A 52 -8.17 0.12 7.89
C GLN A 52 -8.74 -1.27 7.58
N GLY A 53 -8.96 -2.07 8.62
CA GLY A 53 -9.48 -3.45 8.49
C GLY A 53 -8.43 -4.49 8.84
N THR A 54 -8.37 -5.58 8.08
CA THR A 54 -7.50 -6.73 8.39
C THR A 54 -6.24 -6.67 7.55
N TRP A 55 -5.08 -6.69 8.22
CA TRP A 55 -3.79 -6.88 7.59
C TRP A 55 -3.23 -8.26 7.94
N ALA A 56 -3.15 -9.14 6.95
CA ALA A 56 -2.62 -10.50 7.06
C ALA A 56 -1.60 -10.78 5.94
N VAL A 57 -0.93 -9.72 5.46
CA VAL A 57 0.12 -9.79 4.44
C VAL A 57 1.39 -10.31 5.08
N ASP A 58 2.12 -11.18 4.38
CA ASP A 58 3.37 -11.75 4.88
C ASP A 58 4.43 -10.65 5.15
N GLU A 59 5.30 -10.91 6.12
CA GLU A 59 6.32 -9.96 6.59
C GLU A 59 7.24 -9.46 5.48
N LYS A 60 7.63 -10.36 4.55
CA LYS A 60 8.50 -10.00 3.42
C LYS A 60 7.82 -8.98 2.52
N THR A 61 6.56 -9.20 2.17
CA THR A 61 5.77 -8.25 1.39
C THR A 61 5.54 -6.94 2.16
N ALA A 62 5.17 -7.01 3.44
CA ALA A 62 4.93 -5.84 4.28
C ALA A 62 6.20 -4.97 4.40
N SER A 63 7.35 -5.59 4.65
CA SER A 63 8.65 -4.92 4.74
C SER A 63 9.05 -4.24 3.42
N ALA A 64 8.82 -4.91 2.28
CA ALA A 64 9.13 -4.34 0.97
C ALA A 64 8.26 -3.11 0.66
N ILE A 65 6.96 -3.17 0.97
CA ILE A 65 6.04 -2.04 0.78
C ILE A 65 6.40 -0.88 1.73
N ASN A 66 6.70 -1.19 2.99
CA ASN A 66 7.12 -0.18 3.97
C ASN A 66 8.41 0.51 3.55
N ARG A 67 9.38 -0.24 3.02
CA ARG A 67 10.64 0.31 2.48
C ARG A 67 10.39 1.29 1.33
N ILE A 68 9.60 0.90 0.33
CA ILE A 68 9.28 1.79 -0.81
C ILE A 68 8.56 3.06 -0.34
N CYS A 69 7.62 2.92 0.59
CA CYS A 69 6.94 4.08 1.17
C CYS A 69 7.94 4.99 1.88
N GLY A 70 8.83 4.44 2.71
CA GLY A 70 9.88 5.19 3.40
C GLY A 70 10.84 5.91 2.44
N ASP A 71 11.35 5.19 1.44
CA ASP A 71 12.28 5.72 0.43
C ASP A 71 11.67 6.89 -0.37
N LEU A 72 10.34 6.91 -0.54
CA LEU A 72 9.60 7.96 -1.26
C LEU A 72 8.94 9.00 -0.34
N GLY A 73 9.18 8.94 0.97
CA GLY A 73 8.62 9.88 1.94
C GLY A 73 7.10 9.76 2.13
N VAL A 74 6.54 8.57 1.91
CA VAL A 74 5.12 8.24 2.13
C VAL A 74 4.92 7.61 3.49
N SER A 75 4.00 8.17 4.28
CA SER A 75 3.62 7.59 5.57
C SER A 75 2.63 6.43 5.38
N LEU A 76 3.06 5.20 5.66
CA LEU A 76 2.19 4.02 5.73
C LEU A 76 1.73 3.79 7.17
N ARG A 77 0.41 3.71 7.39
CA ARG A 77 -0.17 3.33 8.68
C ARG A 77 -1.00 2.05 8.53
N LEU A 78 -0.67 1.05 9.31
CA LEU A 78 -1.37 -0.23 9.37
C LEU A 78 -2.40 -0.24 10.52
N PRO A 79 -3.38 -1.17 10.51
CA PRO A 79 -4.32 -1.35 11.61
C PRO A 79 -3.60 -1.61 12.95
N ALA A 80 -4.22 -1.21 14.07
CA ALA A 80 -3.68 -1.52 15.40
C ALA A 80 -3.58 -3.05 15.62
N GLY A 81 -2.54 -3.50 16.32
CA GLY A 81 -2.27 -4.94 16.53
C GLY A 81 -1.56 -5.63 15.35
N THR A 82 -1.18 -4.86 14.32
CA THR A 82 -0.32 -5.33 13.24
C THR A 82 1.12 -4.98 13.58
N ASP A 83 1.74 -5.76 14.48
CA ASP A 83 3.15 -5.56 14.81
C ASP A 83 4.01 -6.16 13.69
N PRO A 84 4.91 -5.40 13.03
CA PRO A 84 5.86 -5.96 12.08
C PRO A 84 7.00 -6.76 12.76
N ALA A 85 6.92 -7.04 14.07
CA ALA A 85 7.87 -7.92 14.75
C ALA A 85 7.22 -8.67 15.92
N SER A 86 6.99 -9.96 15.74
CA SER A 86 7.00 -10.96 16.81
C SER A 86 7.51 -12.28 16.24
#